data_AF-B4SAE8-F1
#
_entry.id   AF-B4SAE8-F1
#
_cell.length_a   1.000
_cell.length_b   1.000
_cell.length_c   1.000
_cell.angle_alpha   90.00
_cell.angle_beta   90.00
_cell.angle_gamma   90.00
#
_symmetry.space_group_name_H-M   'P 1'
#
loop_
_entity.id
_entity.type
_entity.pdbx_description
1 polymer ?
#
loop_
_entity_poly.entity_id
_entity_poly.type
_entity_poly.pdbx_seq_one_letter_code
_entity_poly.pdbx_strand_id
1 'polypeptide(L)'
;MSAARSLKTIRLYAISRIGWIKKQQAKLSAQERDTPREYLNRESHYLWGKRYLLKIIEREAPPFVDLQHSTILLYIRPEAGQEKKQLELDEWYRKLLKKAISELVSSWEKKIGVRVNEVGIRKMKTKWGTCNREAGRIWINLELAKKPEEWGY
;
A
#
# COMPACT_ATOMS: atom_id res chain seq x y z
N MET A 1 4.34 -18.89 43.24
CA MET A 1 4.75 -17.45 43.31
C MET A 1 5.66 -17.08 42.13
N SER A 2 5.13 -16.82 40.93
CA SER A 2 5.97 -16.42 39.76
C SER A 2 5.34 -15.38 38.82
N ALA A 3 4.01 -15.25 38.75
CA ALA A 3 3.35 -14.29 37.85
C ALA A 3 3.44 -12.80 38.29
N ALA A 4 3.55 -12.50 39.58
CA ALA A 4 3.50 -11.13 40.10
C ALA A 4 4.76 -10.28 39.82
N ARG A 5 5.92 -10.92 39.63
CA ARG A 5 7.21 -10.24 39.35
C ARG A 5 7.27 -9.71 37.91
N SER A 6 6.55 -10.38 37.00
CA SER A 6 6.42 -10.00 35.58
C SER A 6 5.63 -8.69 35.40
N LEU A 7 4.45 -8.58 36.02
CA LEU A 7 3.58 -7.39 35.90
C LEU A 7 4.19 -6.11 36.49
N LYS A 8 4.89 -6.21 37.64
CA LYS A 8 5.62 -5.06 38.21
C LYS A 8 6.73 -4.57 37.29
N THR A 9 7.46 -5.50 36.66
CA THR A 9 8.56 -5.17 35.73
C THR A 9 8.01 -4.53 34.46
N ILE A 10 6.93 -5.07 33.90
CA ILE A 10 6.23 -4.49 32.74
C ILE A 10 5.70 -3.09 33.08
N ARG A 11 5.15 -2.88 34.27
CA ARG A 11 4.62 -1.59 34.71
C ARG A 11 5.72 -0.54 34.87
N LEU A 12 6.85 -0.90 35.49
CA LEU A 12 8.01 0.01 35.62
C LEU A 12 8.61 0.36 34.25
N TYR A 13 8.69 -0.60 33.33
CA TYR A 13 9.15 -0.36 31.96
C TYR A 13 8.17 0.51 31.15
N ALA A 14 6.86 0.29 31.29
CA ALA A 14 5.85 1.12 30.65
C ALA A 14 5.89 2.57 31.20
N ILE A 15 6.10 2.74 32.51
CA ILE A 15 6.25 4.05 33.14
C ILE A 15 7.51 4.75 32.61
N SER A 16 8.65 4.07 32.52
CA SER A 16 9.89 4.67 32.01
C SER A 16 9.80 5.08 30.53
N ARG A 17 8.91 4.44 29.76
CA ARG A 17 8.64 4.76 28.35
C ARG A 17 7.38 5.58 28.13
N ILE A 18 6.69 6.04 29.18
CA ILE A 18 5.35 6.65 29.06
C ILE A 18 5.34 7.90 28.17
N GLY A 19 6.40 8.72 28.23
CA GLY A 19 6.55 9.90 27.36
C GLY A 19 6.69 9.52 25.89
N TRP A 20 7.49 8.49 25.59
CA TRP A 20 7.64 7.96 24.23
C TRP A 20 6.34 7.31 23.73
N ILE A 21 5.62 6.57 24.58
CA ILE A 21 4.32 5.95 24.27
C ILE A 21 3.29 7.03 23.92
N LYS A 22 3.16 8.07 24.76
CA LYS A 22 2.24 9.20 24.49
C LYS A 22 2.59 9.95 23.21
N LYS A 23 3.89 10.17 22.94
CA LYS A 23 4.35 10.81 21.69
C LYS A 23 4.01 9.96 20.47
N GLN A 24 4.19 8.64 20.55
CA GLN A 24 3.82 7.72 19.46
C GLN A 24 2.31 7.62 19.26
N GLN A 25 1.51 7.61 20.34
CA GLN A 25 0.05 7.64 20.26
C GLN A 25 -0.45 8.95 19.61
N ALA A 26 0.11 10.09 20.01
CA ALA A 26 -0.21 11.39 19.41
C ALA A 26 0.14 11.41 17.92
N LYS A 27 1.32 10.89 17.54
CA LYS A 27 1.74 10.79 16.13
C LYS A 27 0.82 9.88 15.30
N LEU A 28 0.40 8.74 15.85
CA LEU A 28 -0.55 7.83 15.19
C LEU A 28 -1.96 8.42 15.09
N SER A 29 -2.38 9.20 16.09
CA SER A 29 -3.70 9.87 16.09
C SER A 29 -3.74 11.10 15.18
N ALA A 30 -2.63 11.80 15.03
CA ALA A 30 -2.47 12.95 14.14
C ALA A 30 -2.16 12.55 12.69
N GLN A 31 -1.90 11.26 12.45
CA GLN A 31 -1.77 10.75 11.11
C GLN A 31 -3.14 10.89 10.43
N GLU A 32 -3.21 11.69 9.36
CA GLU A 32 -4.39 11.76 8.50
C GLU A 32 -4.76 10.33 8.13
N ARG A 33 -5.88 9.84 8.67
CA ARG A 33 -6.49 8.63 8.15
C ARG A 33 -6.87 8.98 6.73
N ASP A 34 -6.35 8.23 5.76
CA ASP A 34 -6.88 8.30 4.39
C ASP A 34 -8.40 8.23 4.51
N THR A 35 -9.08 9.34 4.22
CA THR A 35 -10.53 9.34 4.14
C THR A 35 -10.93 8.25 3.14
N PRO A 36 -12.02 7.52 3.37
CA PRO A 36 -12.50 6.55 2.39
C PRO A 36 -12.57 7.25 1.03
N ARG A 37 -11.92 6.65 0.04
CA ARG A 37 -11.88 7.20 -1.32
C ARG A 37 -13.28 7.10 -1.90
N GLU A 38 -13.80 8.20 -2.39
CA GLU A 38 -15.15 8.28 -2.95
C GLU A 38 -15.17 8.03 -4.46
N TYR A 39 -13.98 8.02 -5.07
CA TYR A 39 -13.72 7.86 -6.51
C TYR A 39 -14.50 8.89 -7.32
N LEU A 40 -14.34 10.16 -6.95
CA LEU A 40 -14.97 11.30 -7.60
C LEU A 40 -14.09 11.88 -8.71
N ASN A 41 -14.72 12.61 -9.63
CA ASN A 41 -13.98 13.41 -10.60
C ASN A 41 -13.10 14.44 -9.86
N ARG A 42 -11.86 14.55 -10.33
CA ARG A 42 -10.77 15.38 -9.77
C ARG A 42 -10.32 14.97 -8.36
N GLU A 43 -10.70 13.79 -7.89
CA GLU A 43 -10.13 13.24 -6.66
C GLU A 43 -8.61 13.02 -6.83
N SER A 44 -7.83 13.31 -5.79
CA SER A 44 -6.39 13.13 -5.84
C SER A 44 -5.99 11.70 -5.51
N HIS A 45 -5.27 11.07 -6.44
CA HIS A 45 -4.66 9.76 -6.30
C HIS A 45 -3.15 9.88 -6.46
N TYR A 46 -2.41 8.98 -5.82
CA TYR A 46 -0.94 8.99 -5.88
C TYR A 46 -0.43 7.78 -6.65
N LEU A 47 0.57 8.02 -7.50
CA LEU A 47 1.35 6.97 -8.15
C LEU A 47 2.82 7.38 -8.07
N TRP A 48 3.65 6.51 -7.51
CA TRP A 48 5.09 6.74 -7.32
C TRP A 48 5.40 8.07 -6.62
N GLY A 49 4.60 8.40 -5.61
CA GLY A 49 4.71 9.66 -4.84
C GLY A 49 4.21 10.91 -5.57
N LYS A 50 3.86 10.82 -6.85
CA LYS A 50 3.31 11.94 -7.63
C LYS A 50 1.78 11.95 -7.56
N ARG A 51 1.19 13.14 -7.45
CA ARG A 51 -0.25 13.33 -7.37
C ARG A 51 -0.86 13.44 -8.77
N TYR A 52 -1.94 12.69 -9.00
CA TYR A 52 -2.73 12.67 -10.22
C TYR A 52 -4.20 12.92 -9.89
N LEU A 53 -4.90 13.57 -10.81
CA LEU A 53 -6.35 13.77 -10.69
C LEU A 53 -7.09 12.60 -11.36
N LEU A 54 -8.11 12.06 -10.70
CA LEU A 54 -9.00 11.07 -11.31
C LEU A 54 -9.96 11.77 -12.28
N LYS A 55 -10.16 11.20 -13.46
CA LYS A 55 -11.24 11.57 -14.38
C LYS A 55 -11.99 10.30 -14.77
N ILE A 56 -13.29 10.29 -14.52
CA ILE A 56 -14.18 9.19 -14.85
C ILE A 56 -14.76 9.46 -16.23
N ILE A 57 -14.65 8.47 -17.12
CA ILE A 57 -15.20 8.52 -18.46
C ILE A 57 -16.17 7.36 -18.60
N GLU A 58 -17.45 7.68 -18.68
CA GLU A 58 -18.50 6.67 -18.81
C GLU A 58 -18.60 6.20 -20.25
N ARG A 59 -18.63 4.87 -20.44
CA ARG A 59 -18.80 4.23 -21.75
C ARG A 59 -19.34 2.81 -21.64
N GLU A 60 -20.12 2.40 -22.63
CA GLU A 60 -20.62 1.03 -22.76
C GLU A 60 -19.56 0.07 -23.32
N ALA A 61 -18.47 -0.13 -22.56
CA ALA A 61 -17.37 -1.02 -22.94
C ALA A 61 -16.67 -1.60 -21.68
N PRO A 62 -15.78 -2.61 -21.83
CA PRO A 62 -14.99 -3.09 -20.70
C PRO A 62 -14.22 -1.96 -20.01
N PRO A 63 -14.16 -1.98 -18.65
CA PRO A 63 -13.45 -0.98 -17.91
C PRO A 63 -11.95 -1.08 -18.17
N PHE A 64 -11.29 0.07 -18.16
CA PHE A 64 -9.83 0.13 -18.16
C PHE A 64 -9.37 1.45 -17.55
N VAL A 65 -8.12 1.45 -17.10
CA VAL A 65 -7.49 2.62 -16.51
C VAL A 65 -6.28 2.98 -17.36
N ASP A 66 -6.18 4.26 -17.69
CA ASP A 66 -5.06 4.84 -18.43
C ASP A 66 -4.47 6.01 -17.65
N LEU A 67 -3.19 6.31 -17.92
CA LEU A 67 -2.48 7.43 -17.32
C LEU A 67 -2.10 8.41 -18.43
N GLN A 68 -2.68 9.60 -18.39
CA GLN A 68 -2.39 10.66 -19.36
C GLN A 68 -1.93 11.91 -18.62
N HIS A 69 -0.70 12.33 -18.87
CA HIS A 69 -0.08 13.49 -18.21
C HIS A 69 -0.19 13.38 -16.68
N SER A 70 -0.93 14.30 -16.03
CA SER A 70 -1.18 14.32 -14.58
C SER A 70 -2.59 13.86 -14.22
N THR A 71 -3.22 13.05 -15.07
CA THR A 71 -4.59 12.55 -14.89
C THR A 71 -4.66 11.04 -15.04
N ILE A 72 -5.33 10.38 -14.10
CA ILE A 72 -5.73 8.97 -14.20
C ILE A 72 -7.12 8.95 -14.83
N LEU A 73 -7.24 8.32 -16.00
CA LEU A 73 -8.50 8.15 -16.69
C LEU A 73 -9.08 6.79 -16.31
N LEU A 74 -10.21 6.79 -15.60
CA LEU A 74 -10.98 5.59 -15.31
C LEU A 74 -12.15 5.52 -16.29
N TYR A 75 -12.05 4.60 -17.24
CA TYR A 75 -13.15 4.29 -18.14
C TYR A 75 -13.99 3.18 -17.53
N ILE A 76 -15.28 3.43 -17.41
CA ILE A 76 -16.19 2.51 -16.72
C ILE A 76 -17.60 2.62 -17.31
N ARG A 77 -18.43 1.59 -17.11
CA ARG A 77 -19.84 1.67 -17.50
C ARG A 77 -20.57 2.74 -16.69
N PRO A 78 -21.60 3.39 -17.27
CA PRO A 78 -22.50 4.26 -16.53
C PRO A 78 -23.01 3.57 -15.25
N GLU A 79 -23.28 4.37 -14.23
CA GLU A 79 -23.87 3.91 -12.94
C GLU A 79 -23.00 2.92 -12.14
N ALA A 80 -21.75 2.69 -12.54
CA ALA A 80 -20.86 1.82 -11.78
C ALA A 80 -20.61 2.37 -10.37
N GLY A 81 -20.89 1.54 -9.37
CA GLY A 81 -20.70 1.88 -7.95
C GLY A 81 -19.24 2.09 -7.56
N GLN A 82 -19.04 2.69 -6.38
CA GLN A 82 -17.71 2.98 -5.82
C GLN A 82 -16.83 1.74 -5.70
N GLU A 83 -17.39 0.60 -5.29
CA GLU A 83 -16.65 -0.66 -5.18
C GLU A 83 -16.06 -1.10 -6.51
N LYS A 84 -16.82 -0.96 -7.60
CA LYS A 84 -16.33 -1.32 -8.94
C LYS A 84 -15.21 -0.38 -9.38
N LYS A 85 -15.36 0.94 -9.17
CA LYS A 85 -14.31 1.94 -9.44
C LYS A 85 -13.02 1.63 -8.67
N GLN A 86 -13.14 1.29 -7.39
CA GLN A 86 -12.03 0.85 -6.57
C GLN A 86 -11.35 -0.38 -7.15
N LEU A 87 -12.12 -1.39 -7.52
CA LEU A 87 -11.59 -2.67 -8.02
C LEU A 87 -10.75 -2.46 -9.29
N GLU A 88 -11.25 -1.65 -10.23
CA GLU A 88 -10.53 -1.35 -11.48
C GLU A 88 -9.23 -0.57 -11.22
N LEU A 89 -9.25 0.41 -10.32
CA LEU A 89 -8.04 1.12 -9.93
C LEU A 89 -7.05 0.22 -9.19
N ASP A 90 -7.52 -0.60 -8.25
CA ASP A 90 -6.69 -1.54 -7.51
C ASP A 90 -6.03 -2.56 -8.47
N GLU A 91 -6.74 -3.06 -9.49
CA GLU A 91 -6.17 -3.93 -10.54
C GLU A 91 -5.13 -3.20 -11.40
N TRP A 92 -5.39 -1.95 -11.76
CA TRP A 92 -4.43 -1.14 -12.48
C TRP A 92 -3.14 -0.91 -11.68
N TYR A 93 -3.23 -0.55 -10.40
CA TYR A 93 -2.07 -0.44 -9.52
C TYR A 93 -1.33 -1.77 -9.36
N ARG A 94 -2.03 -2.91 -9.30
CA ARG A 94 -1.38 -4.24 -9.27
C ARG A 94 -0.55 -4.48 -10.51
N LYS A 95 -1.03 -4.12 -11.71
CA LYS A 95 -0.28 -4.29 -12.96
C LYS A 95 1.01 -3.45 -12.95
N LEU A 96 0.91 -2.18 -12.53
CA LEU A 96 2.06 -1.29 -12.42
C LEU A 96 3.12 -1.81 -11.44
N LEU A 97 2.69 -2.18 -10.23
CA LEU A 97 3.58 -2.75 -9.22
C LEU A 97 4.22 -4.05 -9.69
N LYS A 98 3.45 -4.94 -10.33
CA LYS A 98 3.97 -6.24 -10.77
C LYS A 98 5.11 -6.06 -11.75
N LYS A 99 4.99 -5.10 -12.68
CA LYS A 99 6.06 -4.73 -13.59
C LYS A 99 7.29 -4.24 -12.83
N ALA A 100 7.16 -3.19 -12.01
CA ALA A 100 8.27 -2.61 -11.25
C ALA A 100 8.97 -3.64 -10.34
N ILE A 101 8.20 -4.47 -9.63
CA ILE A 101 8.75 -5.46 -8.70
C ILE A 101 9.47 -6.59 -9.44
N SER A 102 8.97 -7.02 -10.60
CA SER A 102 9.60 -8.11 -11.36
C SER A 102 11.05 -7.79 -11.75
N GLU A 103 11.31 -6.55 -12.15
CA GLU A 103 12.65 -6.05 -12.47
C GLU A 103 13.55 -6.01 -11.23
N LEU A 104 13.03 -5.49 -10.11
CA LEU A 104 13.75 -5.44 -8.84
C LEU A 104 14.10 -6.84 -8.33
N VAL A 105 13.14 -7.76 -8.31
CA VAL A 105 13.34 -9.13 -7.81
C VAL A 105 14.43 -9.83 -8.63
N SER A 106 14.36 -9.74 -9.96
CA SER A 106 15.39 -10.35 -10.82
C SER A 106 16.79 -9.81 -10.53
N SER A 107 16.91 -8.50 -10.26
CA SER A 107 18.21 -7.90 -9.93
C SER A 107 18.75 -8.37 -8.56
N TRP A 108 17.87 -8.53 -7.56
CA TRP A 108 18.25 -8.90 -6.20
C TRP A 108 18.48 -10.39 -6.02
N GLU A 109 17.73 -11.25 -6.72
CA GLU A 109 17.98 -12.69 -6.79
C GLU A 109 19.43 -12.96 -7.20
N LYS A 110 19.90 -12.30 -8.26
CA LYS A 110 21.28 -12.42 -8.76
C LYS A 110 22.31 -11.91 -7.76
N LYS A 111 22.05 -10.76 -7.12
CA LYS A 111 22.99 -10.14 -6.16
C LYS A 111 23.15 -10.94 -4.88
N ILE A 112 22.08 -11.52 -4.36
CA ILE A 112 22.06 -12.22 -3.07
C ILE A 112 22.24 -13.74 -3.24
N GLY A 113 22.09 -14.26 -4.46
CA GLY A 113 22.23 -15.69 -4.75
C GLY A 113 21.04 -16.52 -4.25
N VAL A 114 19.83 -15.95 -4.28
CA VAL A 114 18.58 -16.62 -3.85
C VAL A 114 17.61 -16.72 -5.02
N ARG A 115 16.64 -17.65 -4.91
CA ARG A 115 15.56 -17.81 -5.87
C ARG A 115 14.21 -17.57 -5.21
N VAL A 116 13.38 -16.76 -5.84
CA VAL A 116 12.01 -16.45 -5.48
C VAL A 116 11.09 -17.29 -6.36
N ASN A 117 10.21 -18.06 -5.72
CA ASN A 117 9.27 -18.93 -6.42
C ASN A 117 8.02 -18.16 -6.85
N GLU A 118 7.59 -17.19 -6.04
CA GLU A 118 6.36 -16.46 -6.29
C GLU A 118 6.42 -15.05 -5.72
N VAL A 119 5.96 -14.08 -6.51
CA VAL A 119 5.73 -12.72 -6.05
C VAL A 119 4.30 -12.32 -6.36
N GLY A 120 3.56 -11.93 -5.33
CA GLY A 120 2.19 -11.48 -5.47
C GLY A 120 1.95 -10.12 -4.81
N ILE A 121 0.86 -9.47 -5.19
CA ILE A 121 0.49 -8.16 -4.68
C ILE A 121 -0.84 -8.28 -3.95
N ARG A 122 -0.89 -7.80 -2.71
CA ARG A 122 -2.10 -7.82 -1.87
C ARG A 122 -2.32 -6.44 -1.27
N LYS A 123 -3.57 -6.01 -1.18
CA LYS A 123 -3.91 -4.82 -0.39
C LYS A 123 -3.83 -5.19 1.09
N MET A 124 -2.90 -4.59 1.83
CA MET A 124 -2.70 -4.87 3.25
C MET A 124 -2.90 -3.60 4.08
N LYS A 125 -3.53 -3.72 5.24
CA LYS A 125 -3.82 -2.57 6.12
C LYS A 125 -2.62 -2.17 6.99
N THR A 126 -1.83 -3.14 7.45
CA THR A 126 -0.85 -2.93 8.54
C THR A 126 0.57 -3.35 8.19
N LYS A 127 0.80 -3.93 7.01
CA LYS A 127 2.12 -4.44 6.59
C LYS A 127 2.47 -3.89 5.21
N TRP A 128 3.74 -3.61 4.98
CA TRP A 128 4.27 -3.24 3.66
C TRP A 128 4.49 -4.45 2.74
N GLY A 129 4.53 -5.64 3.33
CA GLY A 129 4.64 -6.90 2.63
C GLY A 129 4.87 -8.05 3.61
N THR A 130 4.98 -9.26 3.09
CA THR A 130 5.38 -10.45 3.83
C THR A 130 6.29 -11.32 2.97
N CYS A 131 7.16 -12.11 3.59
CA CYS A 131 8.02 -13.06 2.91
C CYS A 131 7.98 -14.39 3.67
N ASN A 132 7.78 -15.49 2.96
CA ASN A 132 7.96 -16.84 3.45
C ASN A 132 9.24 -17.41 2.82
N ARG A 133 10.27 -17.61 3.66
CA ARG A 133 11.59 -18.09 3.23
C ARG A 133 11.57 -19.54 2.78
N GLU A 134 10.87 -20.41 3.50
CA GLU A 134 10.78 -21.85 3.19
C GLU A 134 10.07 -22.09 1.85
N ALA A 135 8.99 -21.36 1.60
CA ALA A 135 8.23 -21.46 0.35
C ALA A 135 8.80 -20.58 -0.78
N GLY A 136 9.75 -19.68 -0.49
CA GLY A 136 10.28 -18.71 -1.46
C GLY A 136 9.23 -17.73 -1.99
N ARG A 137 8.24 -17.35 -1.18
CA ARG A 137 7.10 -16.51 -1.61
C ARG A 137 7.17 -15.11 -1.00
N ILE A 138 6.94 -14.08 -1.82
CA ILE A 138 6.93 -12.68 -1.41
C ILE A 138 5.56 -12.07 -1.73
N TRP A 139 4.94 -11.42 -0.75
CA TRP A 139 3.75 -10.61 -0.93
C TRP A 139 4.08 -9.15 -0.71
N ILE A 140 3.79 -8.30 -1.69
CA ILE A 140 4.02 -6.87 -1.63
C ILE A 140 2.69 -6.13 -1.44
N ASN A 141 2.68 -5.09 -0.62
CA ASN A 141 1.46 -4.31 -0.40
C ASN A 141 1.14 -3.43 -1.62
N LEU A 142 -0.11 -3.48 -2.10
CA LEU A 142 -0.64 -2.62 -3.16
C LEU A 142 -0.45 -1.12 -2.89
N GLU A 143 -0.53 -0.72 -1.62
CA GLU A 143 -0.39 0.68 -1.20
C GLU A 143 1.01 1.26 -1.49
N LEU A 144 2.02 0.41 -1.75
CA LEU A 144 3.35 0.87 -2.15
C LEU A 144 3.35 1.56 -3.52
N ALA A 145 2.39 1.26 -4.40
CA ALA A 145 2.25 1.97 -5.68
C ALA A 145 2.07 3.49 -5.50
N LYS A 146 1.57 3.91 -4.34
CA LYS A 146 1.28 5.31 -4.00
C LYS A 146 2.48 6.02 -3.36
N LYS A 147 3.54 5.30 -3.00
CA LYS A 147 4.72 5.83 -2.33
C LYS A 147 5.81 6.14 -3.35
N PRO A 148 6.71 7.10 -3.08
CA PRO A 148 7.85 7.35 -3.97
C PRO A 148 8.71 6.08 -4.08
N GLU A 149 9.30 5.87 -5.25
CA GLU A 149 10.15 4.70 -5.53
C GLU A 149 11.43 4.72 -4.67
N GLU A 150 11.93 5.92 -4.41
CA GLU A 150 13.06 6.20 -3.54
C GLU A 150 12.60 6.98 -2.30
N TRP A 151 13.01 6.52 -1.13
CA TRP A 151 12.90 7.31 0.08
C TRP A 151 13.97 8.39 0.00
N GLY A 152 13.57 9.61 -0.37
CA GLY A 152 14.48 10.75 -0.43
C GLY A 152 15.23 10.90 0.90
N TYR A 153 16.55 10.75 0.83
CA TYR A 153 17.50 11.15 1.86
C TYR A 153 18.18 12.45 1.42
#